data_AF-A0A3M0JX15-F1
#
_entry.id   AF-A0A3M0JX15-F1
#
_cell.length_a   1.000
_cell.length_b   1.000
_cell.length_c   1.000
_cell.angle_alpha   90.00
_cell.angle_beta   90.00
_cell.angle_gamma   90.00
#
_symmetry.space_group_name_H-M   'P 1'
#
loop_
_entity.id
_entity.type
_entity.pdbx_description
1 polymer ?
#
loop_
_entity_poly.entity_id
_entity_poly.type
_entity_poly.pdbx_seq_one_letter_code
_entity_poly.pdbx_strand_id
1 'polypeptide(L)'
;MNETESEGEGERANLFPLREIPTAPGIIGYVNVPINTSDVRAFKKEMGKLMDDPLGVSERLDEFLGTSIYSYEDLTAILRSLFNTEEREMIRQAGIREWERRNPQSTPGDQKWPSQDP
;
A
#
# COMPACT_ATOMS: atom_id res chain seq x y z
N MET A 1 20.97 14.20 -24.30
CA MET A 1 20.59 13.12 -25.25
C MET A 1 21.54 11.96 -24.97
N ASN A 2 21.22 10.90 -24.24
CA ASN A 2 19.93 10.33 -23.88
C ASN A 2 19.99 9.83 -22.43
N GLU A 3 19.02 10.25 -21.62
CA GLU A 3 18.64 9.53 -20.42
C GLU A 3 17.70 8.43 -20.89
N THR A 4 18.22 7.20 -20.96
CA THR A 4 17.36 6.04 -21.08
C THR A 4 16.75 5.83 -19.71
N GLU A 5 15.59 6.47 -19.47
CA GLU A 5 14.62 5.97 -18.52
C GLU A 5 14.29 4.54 -18.97
N SER A 6 15.07 3.59 -18.44
CA SER A 6 14.63 2.22 -18.36
C SER A 6 13.44 2.26 -17.42
N GLU A 7 12.26 2.50 -17.99
CA GLU A 7 11.00 2.03 -17.42
C GLU A 7 11.29 0.59 -17.03
N GLY A 8 11.55 0.38 -15.74
CA GLY A 8 11.53 -0.94 -15.18
C GLY A 8 10.16 -1.46 -15.56
N GLU A 9 10.12 -2.42 -16.46
CA GLU A 9 9.05 -3.40 -16.50
C GLU A 9 9.02 -3.96 -15.09
N GLY A 10 8.27 -3.28 -14.23
CA GLY A 10 8.04 -3.69 -12.86
C GLY A 10 7.55 -5.10 -12.99
N GLU A 11 8.34 -6.03 -12.47
CA GLU A 11 7.95 -7.39 -12.18
C GLU A 11 6.46 -7.37 -11.91
N ARG A 12 5.67 -8.04 -12.77
CA ARG A 12 4.22 -8.07 -12.61
C ARG A 12 3.97 -8.74 -11.26
N ALA A 13 3.97 -7.95 -10.20
CA ALA A 13 3.60 -8.39 -8.88
C ALA A 13 2.17 -8.87 -9.06
N ASN A 14 2.00 -10.18 -9.04
CA ASN A 14 0.68 -10.75 -9.12
C ASN A 14 0.05 -10.47 -7.76
N LEU A 15 -0.66 -9.36 -7.66
CA LEU A 15 -1.26 -8.89 -6.41
C LEU A 15 -2.43 -9.79 -6.07
N PHE A 16 -2.36 -10.52 -4.97
CA PHE A 16 -3.42 -11.45 -4.55
C PHE A 16 -3.87 -11.20 -3.10
N PRO A 17 -4.45 -10.02 -2.81
CA PRO A 17 -5.01 -9.78 -1.50
C PRO A 17 -6.17 -10.73 -1.21
N LEU A 18 -6.34 -11.04 0.07
CA LEU A 18 -7.43 -11.84 0.59
C LEU A 18 -8.64 -10.93 0.85
N ARG A 19 -9.69 -11.09 0.04
CA ARG A 19 -10.94 -10.36 0.22
C ARG A 19 -11.86 -11.09 1.19
N GLU A 20 -12.39 -10.35 2.15
CA GLU A 20 -13.45 -10.82 3.04
C GLU A 20 -14.77 -11.03 2.28
N ILE A 21 -15.38 -12.19 2.46
CA ILE A 21 -16.71 -12.51 1.94
C ILE A 21 -17.58 -13.14 3.04
N PRO A 22 -18.86 -12.77 3.16
CA PRO A 22 -19.79 -13.47 4.03
C PRO A 22 -20.06 -14.87 3.46
N THR A 23 -19.67 -15.93 4.18
CA THR A 23 -19.89 -17.31 3.76
C THR A 23 -21.12 -17.94 4.43
N ALA A 24 -21.47 -17.44 5.61
CA ALA A 24 -22.71 -17.75 6.33
C ALA A 24 -23.05 -16.60 7.30
N PRO A 25 -24.26 -16.55 7.88
CA PRO A 25 -24.59 -15.55 8.90
C PRO A 25 -23.57 -15.56 10.05
N GLY A 26 -22.84 -14.45 10.21
CA GLY A 26 -21.80 -14.30 11.23
C GLY A 26 -20.45 -14.98 10.92
N ILE A 27 -20.26 -15.56 9.74
CA ILE A 27 -18.99 -16.20 9.32
C ILE A 27 -18.43 -15.47 8.10
N ILE A 28 -17.21 -14.96 8.26
CA ILE A 28 -16.41 -14.34 7.19
C ILE A 28 -15.43 -15.39 6.66
N GLY A 29 -15.43 -15.61 5.36
CA GLY A 29 -14.38 -16.35 4.65
C GLY A 29 -13.46 -15.40 3.90
N TYR A 30 -12.30 -15.90 3.48
CA TYR A 30 -11.31 -15.14 2.72
C TYR A 30 -11.06 -15.82 1.39
N VAL A 31 -11.04 -15.04 0.31
CA VAL A 31 -10.74 -15.53 -1.04
C VAL A 31 -9.68 -14.65 -1.68
N ASN A 32 -8.76 -15.26 -2.41
CA ASN A 32 -7.79 -14.51 -3.22
C ASN A 32 -8.51 -13.86 -4.39
N VAL A 33 -8.48 -12.53 -4.45
CA VAL A 33 -9.01 -11.77 -5.58
C VAL A 33 -7.86 -10.95 -6.16
N PRO A 34 -7.40 -11.26 -7.38
CA PRO A 34 -6.28 -10.53 -7.94
C PRO A 34 -6.63 -9.05 -8.15
N ILE A 35 -5.73 -8.15 -7.78
CA ILE A 35 -5.83 -6.75 -8.19
C ILE A 35 -5.20 -6.61 -9.57
N ASN A 36 -5.96 -6.06 -10.52
CA ASN A 36 -5.44 -5.81 -11.85
C ASN A 36 -4.52 -4.58 -11.83
N THR A 37 -3.34 -4.70 -12.44
CA THR A 37 -2.41 -3.58 -12.67
C THR A 37 -3.04 -2.42 -13.46
N SER A 38 -4.10 -2.65 -14.24
CA SER A 38 -4.87 -1.55 -14.85
C SER A 38 -5.54 -0.66 -13.81
N ASP A 39 -6.07 -1.27 -12.75
CA ASP A 39 -6.87 -0.59 -11.74
C ASP A 39 -5.97 0.27 -10.87
N VAL A 40 -4.78 -0.23 -10.52
CA VAL A 40 -3.74 0.54 -9.82
C VAL A 40 -3.31 1.75 -10.65
N ARG A 41 -3.13 1.59 -11.97
CA ARG A 41 -2.76 2.69 -12.88
C ARG A 41 -3.89 3.71 -13.06
N ALA A 42 -5.14 3.26 -13.12
CA ALA A 42 -6.30 4.14 -13.19
C ALA A 42 -6.42 4.95 -11.89
N PHE A 43 -6.34 4.26 -10.75
CA PHE A 43 -6.36 4.87 -9.43
C PHE A 43 -5.24 5.92 -9.27
N LYS A 44 -4.00 5.61 -9.69
CA LYS A 44 -2.89 6.58 -9.61
C LYS A 44 -3.18 7.89 -10.37
N LYS A 45 -3.91 7.83 -11.50
CA LYS A 45 -4.29 9.03 -12.25
C LYS A 45 -5.32 9.88 -11.52
N GLU A 46 -6.26 9.24 -10.81
CA GLU A 46 -7.33 9.91 -10.08
C GLU A 46 -6.90 10.39 -8.69
N MET A 47 -5.97 9.68 -8.05
CA MET A 47 -5.54 9.91 -6.67
C MET A 47 -4.90 11.31 -6.47
N GLY A 48 -4.16 11.80 -7.46
CA GLY A 48 -3.39 13.05 -7.35
C GLY A 48 -2.01 12.86 -6.70
N LYS A 49 -1.41 13.97 -6.23
CA LYS A 49 -0.11 13.98 -5.54
C LYS A 49 -0.32 14.07 -4.02
N LEU A 50 0.47 13.33 -3.26
CA LEU A 50 0.37 13.30 -1.80
C LEU A 50 0.58 14.71 -1.20
N MET A 51 1.51 15.48 -1.75
CA MET A 51 1.88 16.80 -1.22
C MET A 51 0.83 17.88 -1.46
N ASP A 52 -0.04 17.71 -2.46
CA ASP A 52 -1.07 18.70 -2.80
C ASP A 52 -2.31 18.55 -1.91
N ASP A 53 -2.68 17.31 -1.59
CA ASP A 53 -3.86 16.96 -0.76
C ASP A 53 -3.58 15.68 0.06
N PRO A 54 -2.81 15.77 1.17
CA PRO A 54 -2.43 14.58 1.94
C PRO A 54 -3.63 13.81 2.50
N LEU A 55 -4.68 14.53 2.95
CA LEU A 55 -5.87 13.93 3.54
C LEU A 55 -6.71 13.22 2.47
N GLY A 56 -7.05 13.90 1.37
CA GLY A 56 -7.88 13.28 0.33
C GLY A 56 -7.16 12.13 -0.38
N VAL A 57 -5.83 12.18 -0.52
CA VAL A 57 -5.04 11.03 -0.99
C VAL A 57 -5.14 9.85 -0.01
N SER A 58 -5.09 10.11 1.30
CA SER A 58 -5.21 9.05 2.31
C SER A 58 -6.60 8.39 2.32
N GLU A 59 -7.67 9.17 2.18
CA GLU A 59 -9.06 8.67 2.11
C GLU A 59 -9.27 7.81 0.86
N ARG A 60 -8.83 8.29 -0.32
CA ARG A 60 -8.90 7.53 -1.57
C ARG A 60 -8.10 6.24 -1.52
N LEU A 61 -6.93 6.26 -0.87
CA LEU A 61 -6.10 5.06 -0.70
C LEU A 61 -6.79 4.04 0.20
N ASP A 62 -7.40 4.48 1.31
CA ASP A 62 -8.18 3.63 2.21
C ASP A 62 -9.36 2.97 1.47
N GLU A 63 -10.10 3.74 0.68
CA GLU A 63 -11.18 3.23 -0.17
C GLU A 63 -10.68 2.20 -1.21
N PHE A 64 -9.53 2.46 -1.84
CA PHE A 64 -8.93 1.56 -2.83
C PHE A 64 -8.49 0.22 -2.22
N LEU A 65 -7.88 0.26 -1.02
CA LEU A 65 -7.48 -0.95 -0.31
C LEU A 65 -8.69 -1.71 0.25
N GLY A 66 -9.72 -0.98 0.66
CA GLY A 66 -10.95 -1.53 1.21
C GLY A 66 -10.69 -2.48 2.39
N THR A 67 -11.52 -3.50 2.52
CA THR A 67 -11.44 -4.49 3.62
C THR A 67 -10.61 -5.73 3.28
N SER A 68 -9.73 -5.62 2.27
CA SER A 68 -8.90 -6.76 1.88
C SER A 68 -7.67 -6.86 2.78
N ILE A 69 -7.20 -8.07 3.03
CA ILE A 69 -5.94 -8.32 3.74
C ILE A 69 -4.82 -8.42 2.71
N TYR A 70 -3.80 -7.58 2.87
CA TYR A 70 -2.66 -7.49 1.98
C TYR A 70 -1.44 -8.15 2.63
N SER A 71 -0.68 -8.92 1.85
CA SER A 71 0.67 -9.32 2.26
C SER A 71 1.62 -8.10 2.25
N TYR A 72 2.80 -8.26 2.88
CA TYR A 72 3.83 -7.22 2.81
C TYR A 72 4.23 -6.93 1.36
N GLU A 73 4.38 -7.97 0.54
CA GLU A 73 4.72 -7.87 -0.89
C GLU A 73 3.63 -7.12 -1.67
N ASP A 74 2.36 -7.50 -1.49
CA ASP A 74 1.24 -6.84 -2.18
C ASP A 74 1.17 -5.35 -1.84
N LEU A 75 1.20 -5.02 -0.55
CA LEU A 75 1.10 -3.64 -0.09
C LEU A 75 2.31 -2.82 -0.57
N THR A 76 3.51 -3.40 -0.50
CA THR A 76 4.73 -2.74 -0.98
C THR A 76 4.70 -2.49 -2.47
N ALA A 77 4.23 -3.46 -3.27
CA ALA A 77 4.08 -3.30 -4.71
C ALA A 77 3.05 -2.22 -5.07
N ILE A 78 1.91 -2.18 -4.38
CA ILE A 78 0.90 -1.11 -4.53
C ILE A 78 1.52 0.24 -4.19
N LEU A 79 2.12 0.40 -3.01
CA LEU A 79 2.72 1.68 -2.60
C LEU A 79 3.85 2.13 -3.53
N ARG A 80 4.66 1.20 -4.06
CA ARG A 80 5.70 1.50 -5.07
C ARG A 80 5.12 1.98 -6.39
N SER A 81 3.98 1.45 -6.81
CA SER A 81 3.28 1.92 -8.00
C SER A 81 2.59 3.27 -7.79
N LEU A 82 2.16 3.57 -6.57
CA LEU A 82 1.38 4.76 -6.26
C LEU A 82 2.19 5.97 -5.83
N PHE A 83 3.32 5.79 -5.18
CA PHE A 83 4.08 6.88 -4.57
C PHE A 83 5.52 6.85 -5.04
N ASN A 84 6.16 8.01 -5.13
CA ASN A 84 7.59 8.09 -5.38
C ASN A 84 8.40 7.71 -4.12
N THR A 85 9.73 7.63 -4.23
CA THR A 85 10.59 7.23 -3.09
C THR A 85 10.49 8.16 -1.90
N GLU A 86 10.41 9.47 -2.12
CA GLU A 86 10.31 10.48 -1.05
C GLU A 86 8.95 10.38 -0.33
N GLU A 87 7.86 10.29 -1.09
CA GLU A 87 6.50 10.09 -0.56
C GLU A 87 6.41 8.80 0.28
N ARG A 88 7.00 7.70 -0.19
CA ARG A 88 7.02 6.44 0.56
C ARG A 88 7.80 6.54 1.86
N GLU A 89 8.94 7.23 1.86
CA GLU A 89 9.71 7.42 3.09
C GLU A 89 8.95 8.32 4.08
N MET A 90 8.26 9.35 3.60
CA MET A 90 7.39 10.17 4.44
C MET A 90 6.28 9.34 5.09
N ILE A 91 5.57 8.51 4.31
CA ILE A 91 4.52 7.60 4.81
C ILE A 91 5.11 6.66 5.87
N ARG A 92 6.27 6.05 5.59
CA ARG A 92 6.94 5.14 6.52
C ARG A 92 7.30 5.83 7.84
N GLN A 93 7.92 7.00 7.77
CA GLN A 93 8.31 7.77 8.97
C GLN A 93 7.09 8.21 9.79
N ALA A 94 5.99 8.58 9.13
CA ALA A 94 4.73 8.86 9.81
C ALA A 94 4.18 7.61 10.53
N GLY A 95 4.20 6.44 9.86
CA GLY A 95 3.80 5.16 10.44
C GLY A 95 4.61 4.76 11.67
N ILE A 96 5.95 4.91 11.60
CA ILE A 96 6.87 4.67 12.73
C ILE A 96 6.52 5.56 13.91
N ARG A 97 6.40 6.87 13.69
CA ARG A 97 6.09 7.85 14.73
C ARG A 97 4.75 7.56 15.39
N GLU A 98 3.73 7.22 14.60
CA GLU A 98 2.40 6.89 15.13
C GLU A 98 2.41 5.58 15.93
N TRP A 99 3.13 4.57 15.45
CA TRP A 99 3.32 3.33 16.19
C TRP A 99 3.99 3.58 17.55
N GLU A 100 5.11 4.29 17.58
CA GLU A 100 5.86 4.57 18.80
C GLU A 100 5.06 5.42 19.78
N ARG A 101 4.33 6.42 19.27
CA ARG A 101 3.41 7.25 20.07
C ARG A 101 2.33 6.40 20.74
N ARG A 102 1.78 5.40 20.04
CA ARG A 102 0.74 4.49 20.56
C ARG A 102 1.30 3.35 21.41
N ASN A 103 2.56 2.97 21.22
CA ASN A 103 3.17 1.79 21.82
C ASN A 103 4.56 2.09 22.42
N PRO A 104 4.67 2.98 23.42
CA PRO A 104 5.95 3.50 23.92
C PRO A 104 6.86 2.46 24.60
N GLN A 105 6.37 1.25 24.86
CA GLN A 105 7.10 0.16 25.52
C GLN A 105 7.14 -1.14 24.68
N SER A 106 6.68 -1.08 23.43
CA SER A 106 6.68 -2.25 22.53
C SER A 106 7.92 -2.26 21.63
N THR A 107 7.93 -3.17 20.65
CA THR A 107 8.96 -3.21 19.61
C THR A 107 9.13 -1.85 18.93
N PRO A 108 10.38 -1.48 18.59
CA PRO A 108 10.68 -0.27 17.81
C PRO A 108 9.82 -0.13 16.55
N GLY A 109 9.51 1.11 16.16
CA GLY A 109 8.60 1.35 15.04
C GLY A 109 9.16 0.90 13.71
N ASP A 110 10.48 0.95 13.51
CA ASP A 110 11.16 0.45 12.31
C ASP A 110 11.05 -1.07 12.14
N GLN A 111 10.89 -1.83 13.23
CA GLN A 111 10.58 -3.25 13.18
C GLN A 111 9.11 -3.52 12.80
N LYS A 112 8.18 -2.60 13.12
CA LYS A 112 6.77 -2.70 12.70
C LYS A 112 6.51 -2.13 11.31
N TRP A 113 7.35 -1.22 10.86
CA TRP A 113 7.34 -0.62 9.53
C TRP A 113 8.67 -0.91 8.82
N PRO A 114 8.95 -2.19 8.49
CA PRO A 114 10.23 -2.58 7.92
C PRO A 114 10.38 -2.02 6.50
N SER A 115 11.60 -1.60 6.15
CA SER A 115 11.95 -1.12 4.81
C SER A 115 12.20 -2.23 3.80
N GLN A 116 12.26 -3.48 4.28
CA GLN A 116 12.48 -4.70 3.52
C GLN A 116 11.49 -5.78 3.99
N ASP A 117 11.37 -6.85 3.20
CA ASP A 117 10.53 -8.01 3.55
C ASP A 117 10.94 -8.59 4.92
N PRO A 118 10.00 -8.66 5.90
CA PRO A 118 10.29 -9.10 7.27
C PRO A 118 10.46 -10.62 7.47
#